data_AF-A0A4Y2BLH7-F1
#
_entry.id   AF-A0A4Y2BLH7-F1
#
_cell.length_a   1.000
_cell.length_b   1.000
_cell.length_c   1.000
_cell.angle_alpha   90.00
_cell.angle_beta   90.00
_cell.angle_gamma   90.00
#
_symmetry.space_group_name_H-M   'P 1'
#
loop_
_entity.id
_entity.type
_entity.pdbx_description
1 polymer ?
#
loop_
_entity_poly.entity_id
_entity_poly.type
_entity_poly.pdbx_seq_one_letter_code
_entity_poly.pdbx_strand_id
1 'polypeptide(L)'
;MANARHNCLIVLSQNKDGNSAQSFIQSFTLLHTNFTVQISTPGGKPLEFIKQDDQSRRWLNEFRMKSLAIPISLQTIDPHRYSCLLIPHSPGAAFDLCGHKDLGQILKNFIQEKKPICAIGMGVAALFSADEEDKWSFSKYSLTAPSIFEMARSPDFETIPVIPEDLIKEKLATYSCSEPDEVHVVIDRHLVTGQNEQSTITAVQNLILLHNQKYTRKEKSPH
;
A
#
# COMPACT_ATOMS: atom_id res chain seq x y z
N MET A 1 20.27 19.14 -16.65
CA MET A 1 20.20 17.67 -16.52
C MET A 1 18.84 17.35 -15.91
N ALA A 2 18.02 16.52 -16.52
CA ALA A 2 16.76 16.11 -15.88
C ALA A 2 17.11 15.32 -14.61
N ASN A 3 16.62 15.75 -13.44
CA ASN A 3 16.79 14.97 -12.22
C ASN A 3 16.23 13.56 -12.45
N ALA A 4 17.02 12.53 -12.17
CA ALA A 4 16.58 11.15 -12.29
C ALA A 4 15.38 10.94 -11.35
N ARG A 5 14.27 10.40 -11.87
CA ARG A 5 13.08 10.12 -11.06
C ARG A 5 13.41 9.04 -10.02
N HIS A 6 13.07 9.30 -8.77
CA HIS A 6 13.21 8.29 -7.71
C HIS A 6 12.29 7.10 -7.97
N ASN A 7 12.66 5.93 -7.43
CA ASN A 7 11.89 4.71 -7.60
C ASN A 7 10.79 4.61 -6.52
N CYS A 8 9.60 4.18 -6.93
CA CYS A 8 8.48 3.85 -6.06
C CYS A 8 8.12 2.37 -6.22
N LEU A 9 7.97 1.65 -5.11
CA LEU A 9 7.53 0.25 -5.10
C LEU A 9 6.02 0.20 -4.87
N ILE A 10 5.28 -0.41 -5.81
CA ILE A 10 3.87 -0.77 -5.61
C ILE A 10 3.81 -2.26 -5.30
N VAL A 11 3.26 -2.62 -4.14
CA VAL A 11 3.05 -4.00 -3.72
C VAL A 11 1.59 -4.37 -3.93
N LEU A 12 1.35 -5.48 -4.63
CA LEU A 12 0.03 -6.03 -4.91
C LEU A 12 -0.08 -7.47 -4.42
N SER A 13 -1.30 -7.90 -4.12
CA SER A 13 -1.62 -9.29 -3.78
C SER A 13 -1.59 -10.17 -5.04
N GLN A 14 -1.17 -11.42 -4.88
CA GLN A 14 -1.33 -12.49 -5.88
C GLN A 14 -2.59 -13.33 -5.65
N ASN A 15 -3.30 -13.10 -4.53
CA ASN A 15 -4.46 -13.89 -4.16
C ASN A 15 -5.63 -13.68 -5.15
N LYS A 16 -6.49 -14.68 -5.30
CA LYS A 16 -7.69 -14.65 -6.16
C LYS A 16 -8.69 -13.55 -5.76
N ASP A 17 -8.73 -13.16 -4.49
CA ASP A 17 -9.56 -12.04 -4.00
C ASP A 17 -9.02 -10.68 -4.49
N GLY A 18 -7.79 -10.69 -5.02
CA GLY A 18 -7.28 -9.71 -5.97
C GLY A 18 -7.05 -8.31 -5.41
N ASN A 19 -6.83 -7.40 -6.35
CA ASN A 19 -6.56 -5.99 -6.11
C ASN A 19 -7.70 -5.15 -6.71
N SER A 20 -8.08 -4.05 -6.06
CA SER A 20 -9.05 -3.14 -6.67
C SER A 20 -8.50 -2.56 -7.97
N ALA A 21 -9.24 -2.73 -9.06
CA ALA A 21 -8.92 -2.10 -10.33
C ALA A 21 -8.88 -0.57 -10.21
N GLN A 22 -9.90 0.03 -9.60
CA GLN A 22 -10.02 1.48 -9.49
C GLN A 22 -8.89 2.08 -8.63
N SER A 23 -8.64 1.52 -7.45
CA SER A 23 -7.58 1.99 -6.56
C SER A 23 -6.20 1.87 -7.21
N PHE A 24 -5.93 0.76 -7.90
CA PHE A 24 -4.70 0.55 -8.63
C PHE A 24 -4.53 1.56 -9.78
N ILE A 25 -5.54 1.77 -10.62
CA ILE A 25 -5.48 2.69 -11.76
C ILE A 25 -5.16 4.11 -11.29
N GLN A 26 -5.86 4.60 -10.26
CA GLN A 26 -5.65 5.93 -9.70
C GLN A 26 -4.24 6.07 -9.12
N SER A 27 -3.83 5.08 -8.33
CA SER A 27 -2.51 4.99 -7.71
C SER A 27 -1.38 4.98 -8.74
N PHE A 28 -1.46 4.08 -9.72
CA PHE A 28 -0.46 3.96 -10.78
C PHE A 28 -0.36 5.24 -11.61
N THR A 29 -1.50 5.85 -11.98
CA THR A 29 -1.51 7.08 -12.78
C THR A 29 -0.81 8.24 -12.06
N LEU A 30 -1.09 8.43 -10.77
CA LEU A 30 -0.44 9.46 -9.96
C LEU A 30 1.04 9.17 -9.71
N LEU A 31 1.40 7.91 -9.45
CA LEU A 31 2.80 7.56 -9.15
C LEU A 31 3.68 7.54 -10.41
N HIS A 32 3.21 7.01 -11.53
CA HIS A 32 4.00 6.89 -12.76
C HIS A 32 4.39 8.25 -13.37
N THR A 33 3.64 9.31 -13.05
CA THR A 33 4.00 10.68 -13.45
C THR A 33 5.11 11.29 -12.57
N ASN A 34 5.24 10.84 -11.32
CA ASN A 34 6.18 11.39 -10.33
C ASN A 34 7.43 10.51 -10.12
N PHE A 35 7.32 9.21 -10.37
CA PHE A 35 8.32 8.20 -10.02
C PHE A 35 8.61 7.25 -11.17
N THR A 36 9.74 6.56 -11.07
CA THR A 36 9.95 5.29 -11.76
C THR A 36 9.26 4.21 -10.93
N VAL A 37 8.19 3.61 -11.46
CA VAL A 37 7.36 2.65 -10.72
C VAL A 37 7.82 1.22 -10.98
N GLN A 38 8.01 0.44 -9.92
CA GLN A 38 8.16 -1.00 -9.97
C GLN A 38 6.98 -1.67 -9.26
N ILE A 39 6.42 -2.69 -9.88
CA ILE A 39 5.35 -3.49 -9.29
C ILE A 39 5.93 -4.79 -8.76
N SER A 40 5.48 -5.21 -7.59
CA SER A 40 5.85 -6.49 -6.98
C SER A 40 4.66 -7.22 -6.40
N THR A 41 4.72 -8.55 -6.48
CA THR A 41 3.77 -9.49 -5.87
C THR A 41 4.55 -10.61 -5.19
N PRO A 42 3.94 -11.35 -4.25
CA PRO A 42 4.52 -12.59 -3.74
C PRO A 42 4.90 -13.53 -4.89
N GLY A 43 6.17 -13.95 -4.96
CA GLY A 43 6.66 -14.84 -6.02
C GLY A 43 6.66 -14.25 -7.44
N GLY A 44 6.36 -12.97 -7.63
CA GLY A 44 6.30 -12.33 -8.95
C GLY A 44 5.15 -12.84 -9.81
N LYS A 45 4.07 -13.31 -9.17
CA LYS A 45 2.89 -13.82 -9.87
C LYS A 45 2.14 -12.70 -10.62
N PRO A 46 1.41 -13.07 -11.70
CA PRO A 46 0.59 -12.13 -12.44
C PRO A 46 -0.43 -11.39 -11.57
N LEU A 47 -0.82 -10.20 -12.05
CA LEU A 47 -1.76 -9.33 -11.35
C LEU A 47 -3.20 -9.80 -11.53
N GLU A 48 -3.91 -9.95 -10.40
CA GLU A 48 -5.35 -10.22 -10.36
C GLU A 48 -6.12 -8.96 -9.94
N PHE A 49 -7.13 -8.56 -10.72
CA PHE A 49 -7.91 -7.34 -10.48
C PHE A 49 -9.40 -7.63 -10.39
N ILE A 50 -10.04 -7.12 -9.35
CA ILE A 50 -11.48 -7.27 -9.09
C ILE A 50 -12.24 -5.95 -9.32
N LYS A 51 -13.58 -6.03 -9.24
CA LYS A 51 -14.50 -4.87 -9.37
C LYS A 51 -14.25 -4.05 -10.65
N GLN A 52 -14.01 -4.75 -11.76
CA GLN A 52 -13.78 -4.12 -13.05
C GLN A 52 -15.09 -3.73 -13.73
N ASP A 53 -15.18 -2.49 -14.17
CA ASP A 53 -16.13 -1.98 -15.16
C ASP A 53 -15.52 -1.94 -16.57
N ASP A 54 -16.27 -1.46 -17.56
CA ASP A 54 -15.80 -1.42 -18.95
C ASP A 54 -14.64 -0.43 -19.17
N GLN A 55 -14.53 0.62 -18.36
CA GLN A 55 -13.46 1.60 -18.48
C GLN A 55 -12.15 1.04 -17.90
N SER A 56 -12.20 0.53 -16.67
CA SER A 56 -11.07 -0.09 -15.99
C SER A 56 -10.58 -1.34 -16.72
N ARG A 57 -11.47 -2.18 -17.27
CA ARG A 57 -11.07 -3.34 -18.07
C ARG A 57 -10.28 -2.95 -19.31
N ARG A 58 -10.72 -1.92 -20.05
CA ARG A 58 -9.99 -1.39 -21.21
C ARG A 58 -8.61 -0.89 -20.81
N TRP A 59 -8.55 -0.07 -19.75
CA TRP A 59 -7.29 0.46 -19.24
C TRP A 59 -6.33 -0.65 -18.81
N LEU A 60 -6.83 -1.68 -18.10
CA LEU A 60 -6.03 -2.80 -17.62
C LEU A 60 -5.49 -3.66 -18.76
N ASN A 61 -6.26 -3.85 -19.83
CA ASN A 61 -5.80 -4.57 -21.01
C ASN A 61 -4.63 -3.85 -21.68
N GLU A 62 -4.71 -2.53 -21.85
CA GLU A 62 -3.59 -1.72 -22.37
C GLU A 62 -2.38 -1.74 -21.43
N PHE A 63 -2.64 -1.64 -20.12
CA PHE A 63 -1.61 -1.68 -19.09
C PHE A 63 -0.82 -3.00 -19.13
N ARG A 64 -1.50 -4.15 -19.25
CA ARG A 64 -0.89 -5.49 -19.29
C ARG A 64 0.08 -5.70 -20.46
N MET A 65 -0.01 -4.90 -21.52
CA MET A 65 0.93 -4.94 -22.64
C MET A 65 2.28 -4.25 -22.35
N LYS A 66 2.40 -3.54 -21.23
CA LYS A 66 3.62 -2.80 -20.85
C LYS A 66 4.56 -3.71 -20.06
N SER A 67 5.87 -3.55 -20.26
CA SER A 67 6.89 -4.32 -19.52
C SER A 67 6.80 -4.14 -18.00
N LEU A 68 6.45 -2.94 -17.54
CA LEU A 68 6.26 -2.61 -16.12
C LEU A 68 5.06 -3.32 -15.47
N ALA A 69 4.16 -3.91 -16.25
CA ALA A 69 3.03 -4.67 -15.74
C ALA A 69 3.43 -6.08 -15.29
N ILE A 70 4.65 -6.53 -15.61
CA ILE A 70 5.22 -7.79 -15.16
C ILE A 70 5.79 -7.58 -13.74
N PRO A 71 5.16 -8.15 -12.70
CA PRO A 71 5.62 -7.94 -11.33
C PRO A 71 6.94 -8.67 -11.09
N ILE A 72 7.81 -8.05 -10.28
CA ILE A 72 8.96 -8.76 -9.73
C ILE A 72 8.58 -9.40 -8.39
N SER A 73 9.31 -10.45 -8.04
CA SER A 73 9.09 -11.19 -6.81
C SER A 73 9.49 -10.39 -5.58
N LEU A 74 8.64 -10.36 -4.55
CA LEU A 74 8.95 -9.70 -3.26
C LEU A 74 10.28 -10.19 -2.67
N GLN A 75 10.59 -11.48 -2.87
CA GLN A 75 11.84 -12.12 -2.43
C GLN A 75 13.11 -11.51 -3.07
N THR A 76 12.96 -10.79 -4.18
CA THR A 76 14.09 -10.22 -4.95
C THR A 76 14.25 -8.71 -4.74
N ILE A 77 13.37 -8.11 -3.92
CA ILE A 77 13.37 -6.67 -3.67
C ILE A 77 14.55 -6.29 -2.78
N ASP A 78 15.40 -5.40 -3.29
CA ASP A 78 16.31 -4.60 -2.48
C ASP A 78 15.60 -3.29 -2.06
N PRO A 79 15.24 -3.13 -0.77
CA PRO A 79 14.49 -1.96 -0.31
C PRO A 79 15.30 -0.65 -0.38
N HIS A 80 16.63 -0.69 -0.50
CA HIS A 80 17.47 0.51 -0.64
C HIS A 80 17.29 1.21 -1.99
N ARG A 81 16.80 0.49 -3.01
CA ARG A 81 16.56 1.04 -4.35
C ARG A 81 15.31 1.92 -4.44
N TYR A 82 14.47 1.90 -3.42
CA TYR A 82 13.16 2.56 -3.43
C TYR A 82 13.10 3.70 -2.42
N SER A 83 12.43 4.77 -2.83
CA SER A 83 12.26 5.99 -2.04
C SER A 83 10.94 6.02 -1.27
N CYS A 84 9.93 5.32 -1.76
CA CYS A 84 8.60 5.20 -1.17
C CYS A 84 7.92 3.90 -1.60
N LEU A 85 6.94 3.44 -0.81
CA LEU A 85 6.19 2.22 -1.00
C LEU A 85 4.69 2.50 -0.92
N LEU A 86 3.92 1.88 -1.82
CA LEU A 86 2.46 1.94 -1.84
C LEU A 86 1.87 0.53 -1.87
N ILE A 87 0.85 0.29 -1.05
CA ILE A 87 -0.06 -0.85 -1.14
C ILE A 87 -1.47 -0.29 -1.39
N PRO A 88 -2.01 -0.38 -2.61
CA PRO A 88 -3.36 0.07 -2.93
C PRO A 88 -4.45 -0.70 -2.17
N HIS A 89 -5.72 -0.33 -2.39
CA HIS A 89 -6.83 -1.15 -1.89
C HIS A 89 -6.80 -2.54 -2.52
N SER A 90 -6.47 -3.55 -1.70
CA SER A 90 -6.30 -4.93 -2.15
C SER A 90 -6.95 -5.91 -1.18
N PRO A 91 -8.18 -6.39 -1.44
CA PRO A 91 -8.82 -7.40 -0.61
C PRO A 91 -7.98 -8.67 -0.41
N GLY A 92 -7.28 -9.12 -1.46
CA GLY A 92 -6.36 -10.25 -1.39
C GLY A 92 -5.23 -10.10 -0.36
N ALA A 93 -4.84 -8.87 0.00
CA ALA A 93 -3.74 -8.59 0.93
C ALA A 93 -3.97 -9.18 2.33
N ALA A 94 -5.24 -9.32 2.74
CA ALA A 94 -5.62 -9.98 3.97
C ALA A 94 -5.11 -11.43 4.05
N PHE A 95 -5.04 -12.11 2.89
CA PHE A 95 -4.73 -13.53 2.80
C PHE A 95 -3.25 -13.80 2.56
N ASP A 96 -2.59 -13.02 1.71
CA ASP A 96 -1.23 -13.34 1.26
C ASP A 96 -0.15 -12.32 1.62
N LEU A 97 -0.53 -11.09 2.00
CA LEU A 97 0.42 -10.05 2.41
C LEU A 97 0.51 -9.90 3.93
N CYS A 98 -0.58 -10.13 4.67
CA CYS A 98 -0.65 -9.89 6.11
C CYS A 98 0.43 -10.58 6.94
N GLY A 99 0.85 -11.79 6.56
CA GLY A 99 1.90 -12.55 7.22
C GLY A 99 3.17 -12.75 6.37
N HIS A 100 3.34 -11.98 5.30
CA HIS A 100 4.39 -12.26 4.31
C HIS A 100 5.78 -11.84 4.80
N LYS A 101 6.66 -12.82 5.05
CA LYS A 101 7.99 -12.59 5.66
C LYS A 101 8.84 -11.56 4.91
N ASP A 102 8.96 -11.68 3.58
CA ASP A 102 9.80 -10.75 2.81
C ASP A 102 9.23 -9.32 2.82
N LEU A 103 7.90 -9.18 2.83
CA LEU A 103 7.26 -7.87 2.92
C LEU A 103 7.52 -7.23 4.29
N GLY A 104 7.46 -8.03 5.35
CA GLY A 104 7.82 -7.61 6.69
C GLY A 104 9.24 -7.04 6.76
N GLN A 105 10.21 -7.68 6.11
CA GLN A 105 11.59 -7.18 6.06
C GLN A 105 11.72 -5.88 5.26
N ILE A 106 11.02 -5.78 4.11
CA ILE A 106 10.97 -4.55 3.32
C ILE A 106 10.38 -3.39 4.15
N LEU A 107 9.24 -3.60 4.80
CA LEU A 107 8.60 -2.59 5.64
C LEU A 107 9.49 -2.17 6.81
N LYS A 108 10.17 -3.11 7.48
CA LYS A 108 11.14 -2.80 8.54
C LYS A 108 12.28 -1.91 8.05
N ASN A 109 12.85 -2.18 6.88
CA ASN A 109 13.84 -1.29 6.27
C ASN A 109 13.27 0.12 6.03
N PHE A 110 12.06 0.21 5.48
CA PHE A 110 11.41 1.50 5.23
C PHE A 110 11.19 2.29 6.51
N ILE A 111 10.80 1.63 7.60
CA ILE A 111 10.61 2.24 8.92
C ILE A 111 11.94 2.75 9.47
N GLN A 112 12.99 1.92 9.42
CA GLN A 112 14.34 2.28 9.88
C GLN A 112 14.89 3.51 9.14
N GLU A 113 14.70 3.56 7.82
CA GLU A 113 15.14 4.68 6.98
C GLU A 113 14.15 5.85 6.94
N LYS A 114 13.01 5.74 7.63
CA LYS A 114 11.90 6.71 7.63
C LYS A 114 11.43 7.03 6.20
N LYS A 115 11.41 6.05 5.31
CA LYS A 115 10.93 6.17 3.92
C LYS A 115 9.39 6.21 3.94
N PRO A 116 8.74 7.06 3.13
CA PRO A 116 7.28 7.10 3.06
C PRO A 116 6.66 5.74 2.68
N ILE A 117 5.66 5.32 3.46
CA ILE A 117 4.85 4.13 3.26
C ILE A 117 3.40 4.58 3.13
N CYS A 118 2.66 4.06 2.15
CA CYS A 118 1.23 4.28 2.03
C CYS A 118 0.49 2.95 1.88
N ALA A 119 -0.60 2.76 2.64
CA ALA A 119 -1.46 1.59 2.53
C ALA A 119 -2.93 2.00 2.57
N ILE A 120 -3.77 1.44 1.70
CA ILE A 120 -5.15 1.89 1.51
C ILE A 120 -6.12 0.72 1.65
N GLY A 121 -7.23 0.92 2.37
CA GLY A 121 -8.25 -0.10 2.57
C GLY A 121 -7.67 -1.43 3.09
N MET A 122 -8.08 -2.57 2.51
CA MET A 122 -7.50 -3.87 2.86
C MET A 122 -6.00 -4.01 2.55
N GLY A 123 -5.39 -3.10 1.78
CA GLY A 123 -3.93 -3.02 1.67
C GLY A 123 -3.23 -2.73 3.01
N VAL A 124 -3.94 -2.13 3.98
CA VAL A 124 -3.42 -1.92 5.35
C VAL A 124 -3.12 -3.24 6.05
N ALA A 125 -3.81 -4.34 5.70
CA ALA A 125 -3.52 -5.66 6.25
C ALA A 125 -2.05 -6.09 6.02
N ALA A 126 -1.45 -5.66 4.91
CA ALA A 126 -0.06 -5.95 4.61
C ALA A 126 0.93 -5.35 5.63
N LEU A 127 0.56 -4.28 6.35
CA LEU A 127 1.41 -3.66 7.37
C LEU A 127 1.65 -4.60 8.57
N PHE A 128 0.73 -5.54 8.84
CA PHE A 128 0.87 -6.54 9.89
C PHE A 128 2.02 -7.54 9.65
N SER A 129 2.54 -7.62 8.42
CA SER A 129 3.71 -8.46 8.11
C SER A 129 5.00 -7.95 8.77
N ALA A 130 5.05 -6.67 9.13
CA ALA A 130 6.14 -6.06 9.89
C ALA A 130 6.02 -6.36 11.40
N ASP A 131 5.73 -7.61 11.75
CA ASP A 131 5.73 -8.09 13.13
C ASP A 131 7.15 -8.55 13.52
N GLU A 132 7.58 -8.21 14.73
CA GLU A 132 8.72 -8.82 15.41
C GLU A 132 8.21 -9.74 16.51
N GLU A 133 9.06 -10.64 17.02
CA GLU A 133 8.68 -11.69 17.98
C GLU A 133 7.85 -11.17 19.17
N ASP A 134 8.10 -9.94 19.61
CA ASP A 134 7.39 -9.32 20.74
C ASP A 134 6.60 -8.04 20.39
N LYS A 135 6.74 -7.49 19.17
CA LYS A 135 6.22 -6.15 18.88
C LYS A 135 6.01 -5.87 17.41
N TRP A 136 4.82 -5.37 17.09
CA TRP A 136 4.54 -4.85 15.76
C TRP A 136 5.25 -3.52 15.51
N SER A 137 5.91 -3.38 14.35
CA SER A 137 6.72 -2.18 14.04
C SER A 137 5.90 -0.88 13.97
N PHE A 138 4.59 -0.97 13.73
CA PHE A 138 3.67 0.18 13.74
C PHE A 138 2.91 0.35 15.06
N SER A 139 3.27 -0.37 16.12
CA SER A 139 2.76 -0.06 17.46
C SER A 139 3.03 1.40 17.82
N LYS A 140 2.07 2.04 18.50
CA LYS A 140 2.04 3.48 18.80
C LYS A 140 2.04 4.40 17.58
N TYR A 141 1.72 3.90 16.38
CA TYR A 141 1.30 4.77 15.27
C TYR A 141 -0.19 5.06 15.34
N SER A 142 -0.59 6.18 14.76
CA SER A 142 -1.98 6.45 14.40
C SER A 142 -2.19 6.04 12.95
N LEU A 143 -3.22 5.23 12.70
CA LEU A 143 -3.57 4.76 11.36
C LEU A 143 -5.08 4.55 11.23
N THR A 144 -5.53 4.44 9.98
CA THR A 144 -6.87 4.03 9.61
C THR A 144 -6.82 2.79 8.71
N ALA A 145 -7.97 2.14 8.57
CA ALA A 145 -8.23 0.97 7.74
C ALA A 145 -9.76 0.84 7.60
N PRO A 146 -10.29 -0.05 6.74
CA PRO A 146 -11.72 -0.27 6.65
C PRO A 146 -12.29 -0.58 8.03
N SER A 147 -13.36 0.11 8.37
CA SER A 147 -14.08 -0.17 9.62
C SER A 147 -14.69 -1.56 9.57
N ILE A 148 -14.91 -2.15 10.75
CA ILE A 148 -15.64 -3.42 10.86
C ILE A 148 -17.02 -3.31 10.21
N PHE A 149 -17.65 -2.14 10.24
CA PHE A 149 -18.94 -1.89 9.60
C PHE A 149 -18.85 -1.94 8.07
N GLU A 150 -17.81 -1.35 7.46
CA GLU A 150 -17.57 -1.48 6.01
C GLU A 150 -17.29 -2.94 5.63
N MET A 151 -16.50 -3.64 6.44
CA MET A 151 -16.15 -5.04 6.18
C MET A 151 -17.35 -5.98 6.31
N ALA A 152 -18.20 -5.79 7.32
CA ALA A 152 -19.37 -6.63 7.58
C ALA A 152 -20.44 -6.54 6.47
N ARG A 153 -20.37 -5.52 5.61
CA ARG A 153 -21.23 -5.41 4.40
C ARG A 153 -20.78 -6.31 3.26
N SER A 154 -19.56 -6.85 3.32
CA SER A 154 -19.05 -7.77 2.31
C SER A 154 -19.65 -9.17 2.48
N PRO A 155 -20.12 -9.84 1.42
CA PRO A 155 -20.56 -11.23 1.50
C PRO A 155 -19.44 -12.18 1.97
N ASP A 156 -18.18 -11.79 1.76
CA ASP A 156 -17.01 -12.60 2.10
C ASP A 156 -16.51 -12.38 3.52
N PHE A 157 -17.17 -11.54 4.34
CA PHE A 157 -16.71 -11.13 5.66
C PHE A 157 -16.28 -12.29 6.56
N GLU A 158 -17.04 -13.38 6.59
CA GLU A 158 -16.76 -14.58 7.39
C GLU A 158 -15.48 -15.32 6.99
N THR A 159 -14.99 -15.09 5.77
CA THR A 159 -13.79 -15.77 5.23
C THR A 159 -12.53 -14.91 5.32
N ILE A 160 -12.66 -13.61 5.60
CA ILE A 160 -11.52 -12.71 5.72
C ILE A 160 -10.76 -13.04 7.00
N PRO A 161 -9.45 -13.37 6.92
CA PRO A 161 -8.70 -13.89 8.07
C PRO A 161 -8.34 -12.83 9.11
N VAL A 162 -8.52 -11.54 8.78
CA VAL A 162 -8.09 -10.42 9.62
C VAL A 162 -9.08 -9.27 9.56
N ILE A 163 -9.34 -8.65 10.71
CA ILE A 163 -10.10 -7.39 10.82
C ILE A 163 -9.09 -6.30 11.18
N PRO A 164 -8.66 -5.44 10.22
CA PRO A 164 -7.61 -4.46 10.48
C PRO A 164 -7.93 -3.51 11.63
N GLU A 165 -9.18 -3.06 11.78
CA GLU A 165 -9.60 -2.22 12.91
C GLU A 165 -9.25 -2.86 14.27
N ASP A 166 -9.59 -4.14 14.46
CA ASP A 166 -9.32 -4.84 15.72
C ASP A 166 -7.83 -5.09 15.91
N LEU A 167 -7.13 -5.57 14.87
CA LEU A 167 -5.70 -5.82 14.95
C LEU A 167 -4.87 -4.56 15.24
N ILE A 168 -5.28 -3.39 14.72
CA ILE A 168 -4.62 -2.11 15.02
C ILE A 168 -4.73 -1.80 16.52
N LYS A 169 -5.92 -1.96 17.09
CA LYS A 169 -6.17 -1.71 18.52
C LYS A 169 -5.44 -2.72 19.40
N GLU A 170 -5.50 -4.01 19.05
CA GLU A 170 -4.82 -5.09 19.77
C GLU A 170 -3.30 -4.93 19.76
N LYS A 171 -2.72 -4.49 18.64
CA LYS A 171 -1.27 -4.25 18.50
C LYS A 171 -0.80 -2.87 18.99
N LEU A 172 -1.57 -2.24 19.88
CA LEU A 172 -1.22 -1.01 20.60
C LEU A 172 -1.01 0.21 19.67
N ALA A 173 -1.69 0.25 18.52
CA ALA A 173 -1.76 1.42 17.66
C ALA A 173 -3.11 2.15 17.86
N THR A 174 -3.16 3.42 17.45
CA THR A 174 -4.36 4.25 17.55
C THR A 174 -5.14 4.18 16.25
N TYR A 175 -6.31 3.55 16.29
CA TYR A 175 -7.25 3.50 15.17
C TYR A 175 -8.15 4.74 15.13
N SER A 176 -8.43 5.25 13.94
CA SER A 176 -9.52 6.21 13.71
C SER A 176 -10.15 6.00 12.33
N CYS A 177 -11.43 6.34 12.20
CA CYS A 177 -12.18 6.25 10.95
C CYS A 177 -13.19 7.40 10.84
N SER A 178 -13.63 7.69 9.62
CA SER A 178 -14.83 8.47 9.33
C SER A 178 -16.03 7.52 9.15
N GLU A 179 -17.15 8.10 8.73
CA GLU A 179 -18.28 7.34 8.22
C GLU A 179 -17.86 6.37 7.10
N PRO A 180 -18.55 5.22 6.96
CA PRO A 180 -18.33 4.26 5.89
C PRO A 180 -18.35 4.91 4.50
N ASP A 181 -17.49 4.44 3.60
CA ASP A 181 -17.38 4.91 2.21
C ASP A 181 -16.92 6.37 2.04
N GLU A 182 -16.74 7.14 3.12
CA GLU A 182 -16.20 8.50 3.08
C GLU A 182 -14.66 8.50 2.96
N VAL A 183 -14.13 9.63 2.48
CA VAL A 183 -12.69 9.83 2.38
C VAL A 183 -12.11 10.10 3.77
N HIS A 184 -11.21 9.22 4.22
CA HIS A 184 -10.47 9.40 5.47
C HIS A 184 -9.04 8.90 5.34
N VAL A 185 -8.10 9.78 5.68
CA VAL A 185 -6.66 9.52 5.58
C VAL A 185 -5.99 9.93 6.88
N VAL A 186 -5.18 9.04 7.42
CA VAL A 186 -4.34 9.31 8.59
C VAL A 186 -2.89 9.35 8.14
N ILE A 187 -2.19 10.40 8.56
CA ILE A 187 -0.76 10.59 8.31
C ILE A 187 -0.06 10.66 9.66
N ASP A 188 0.83 9.70 9.92
CA ASP A 188 1.67 9.68 11.11
C ASP A 188 3.13 9.44 10.71
N ARG A 189 3.98 10.44 10.94
CA ARG A 189 5.40 10.46 10.58
C ARG A 189 5.62 10.21 9.07
N HIS A 190 5.99 8.99 8.71
CA HIS A 190 6.25 8.57 7.33
C HIS A 190 5.24 7.51 6.84
N LEU A 191 4.20 7.23 7.63
CA LEU A 191 3.12 6.35 7.26
C LEU A 191 1.89 7.16 6.85
N VAL A 192 1.31 6.82 5.70
CA VAL A 192 0.01 7.27 5.23
C VAL A 192 -0.91 6.05 5.19
N THR A 193 -2.10 6.17 5.76
CA THR A 193 -3.13 5.13 5.64
C THR A 193 -4.43 5.76 5.16
N GLY A 194 -5.10 5.10 4.21
CA GLY A 194 -6.42 5.48 3.73
C GLY A 194 -7.46 4.45 4.14
N GLN A 195 -8.61 4.88 4.64
CA GLN A 195 -9.64 4.00 5.20
C GLN A 195 -10.17 3.00 4.18
N ASN A 196 -10.49 3.47 2.98
CA ASN A 196 -11.21 2.70 1.95
C ASN A 196 -10.76 3.11 0.54
N GLU A 197 -11.40 2.55 -0.49
CA GLU A 197 -11.09 2.82 -1.89
C GLU A 197 -11.23 4.30 -2.27
N GLN A 198 -12.24 4.99 -1.71
CA GLN A 198 -12.51 6.41 -1.93
C GLN A 198 -11.35 7.28 -1.44
N SER A 199 -10.62 6.80 -0.44
CA SER A 199 -9.46 7.47 0.13
C SER A 199 -8.19 7.39 -0.75
N THR A 200 -8.22 6.63 -1.86
CA THR A 200 -7.03 6.34 -2.68
C THR A 200 -6.31 7.60 -3.16
N ILE A 201 -7.01 8.52 -3.82
CA ILE A 201 -6.38 9.71 -4.42
C ILE A 201 -5.71 10.55 -3.35
N THR A 202 -6.42 10.85 -2.25
CA THR A 202 -5.93 11.66 -1.14
C THR A 202 -4.72 11.02 -0.47
N ALA A 203 -4.74 9.70 -0.26
CA ALA A 203 -3.63 8.98 0.35
C ALA A 203 -2.37 8.99 -0.54
N VAL A 204 -2.53 8.76 -1.86
CA VAL A 204 -1.41 8.77 -2.81
C VAL A 204 -0.81 10.17 -2.99
N GLN A 205 -1.64 11.21 -2.99
CA GLN A 205 -1.15 12.59 -3.00
C GLN A 205 -0.31 12.91 -1.76
N ASN A 206 -0.75 12.48 -0.57
CA ASN A 206 0.02 12.67 0.65
C ASN A 206 1.32 11.86 0.66
N LEU A 207 1.34 10.66 0.06
CA LEU A 207 2.58 9.91 -0.16
C LEU A 207 3.59 10.73 -1.00
N ILE A 208 3.14 11.32 -2.10
CA ILE A 208 3.96 12.17 -2.97
C ILE A 208 4.49 13.38 -2.20
N LEU A 209 3.64 14.04 -1.40
CA LEU A 209 4.03 15.20 -0.60
C LEU A 209 5.09 14.85 0.46
N LEU A 210 4.90 13.75 1.21
CA LEU A 210 5.87 13.28 2.20
C LEU A 210 7.21 12.92 1.56
N HIS A 211 7.17 12.24 0.41
CA HIS A 211 8.36 11.95 -0.37
C HIS A 211 9.09 13.26 -0.72
N ASN A 212 8.41 14.21 -1.36
CA ASN A 212 9.04 15.45 -1.80
C ASN A 212 9.64 16.23 -0.62
N GLN A 213 8.94 16.31 0.51
CA GLN A 213 9.45 16.95 1.72
C GLN A 213 10.76 16.31 2.23
N LYS A 214 10.86 14.97 2.23
CA LYS A 214 12.06 14.25 2.69
C LYS A 214 13.25 14.49 1.75
N TYR A 215 13.02 14.43 0.44
CA TYR A 215 14.12 14.45 -0.53
C TYR A 215 14.55 15.87 -0.92
N THR A 216 13.68 16.88 -0.86
CA THR A 216 14.09 18.29 -0.94
C THR A 216 14.94 18.71 0.26
N ARG A 217 14.71 18.15 1.46
CA ARG A 217 15.55 18.42 2.65
C ARG A 217 16.95 17.83 2.55
N LYS A 218 17.10 16.65 1.93
CA LYS A 218 18.41 16.02 1.71
C LYS A 218 19.28 16.80 0.74
N GLU A 219 18.70 17.36 -0.33
CA GLU A 219 19.44 18.20 -1.29
C GLU A 219 19.98 19.50 -0.66
N LYS A 220 19.34 20.00 0.41
CA LYS A 220 19.72 21.26 1.09
C LYS A 220 20.69 21.09 2.27
N SER A 221 21.02 19.86 2.66
CA SER A 221 21.93 19.60 3.78
C SER A 221 23.31 19.23 3.22
N PRO A 222 24.27 20.18 3.09
CA PRO A 222 25.62 19.83 2.74
C PRO A 222 26.23 18.97 3.85
N HIS A 223 26.90 17.88 3.44
CA HIS A 223 27.79 17.13 4.32
C HIS A 223 28.97 17.99 4.76
#